data_AF-A0A2I0IVA1-F1
#
_entry.id   AF-A0A2I0IVA1-F1
#
_cell.length_a   1.000
_cell.length_b   1.000
_cell.length_c   1.000
_cell.angle_alpha   90.00
_cell.angle_beta   90.00
_cell.angle_gamma   90.00
#
_symmetry.space_group_name_H-M   'P 1'
#
loop_
_entity.id
_entity.type
_entity.pdbx_description
1 polymer ?
#
loop_
_entity_poly.entity_id
_entity_poly.type
_entity_poly.pdbx_seq_one_letter_code
_entity_poly.pdbx_strand_id
1 'polypeptide(L)'
;MDPKGVIEMLLIFLEKRDDGVPFSPTLDNSKEYDSRIIPFLGKWKGRSITKRSGVYGATIAEADSVASLEMDEKGHLIQDIASTSNNGEVTTNVHWTGTMSDNLITFDGGYQMTLLPGGMYMGCPSDVAKSVAESKSFHLEFCWLEAPGKRQRLIRTYDIEGLAVSSTYLSETQVTR
;
A
#
# COMPACT_ATOMS: atom_id res chain seq x y z
N MET A 1 -6.48 10.10 12.00
CA MET A 1 -5.75 9.45 13.11
C MET A 1 -6.08 10.29 14.32
N ASP A 2 -6.31 9.64 15.46
CA ASP A 2 -6.55 10.36 16.69
C ASP A 2 -5.28 11.16 17.12
N PRO A 3 -5.39 12.06 18.10
CA PRO A 3 -4.24 12.81 18.60
C PRO A 3 -3.11 11.96 19.21
N LYS A 4 -3.33 10.66 19.43
CA LYS A 4 -2.32 9.71 19.92
C LYS A 4 -1.60 8.97 18.79
N GLY A 5 -1.95 9.23 17.53
CA GLY A 5 -1.33 8.60 16.37
C GLY A 5 -1.90 7.21 16.04
N VAL A 6 -3.07 6.87 16.56
CA VAL A 6 -3.79 5.62 16.23
C VAL A 6 -4.84 5.89 15.15
N ILE A 7 -5.06 4.94 14.25
CA ILE A 7 -6.08 5.10 13.21
C ILE A 7 -7.48 5.17 13.82
N GLU A 8 -8.28 6.16 13.40
CA GLU A 8 -9.67 6.34 13.86
C GLU A 8 -10.68 6.05 12.74
N MET A 9 -10.34 6.41 11.50
CA MET A 9 -11.23 6.40 10.34
C MET A 9 -10.40 6.40 9.07
N LEU A 10 -10.92 5.69 8.05
CA LEU A 10 -10.44 5.74 6.67
C LEU A 10 -11.55 6.31 5.80
N LEU A 11 -11.20 7.26 4.93
CA LEU A 11 -12.13 7.91 4.01
C LEU A 11 -11.69 7.66 2.58
N ILE A 12 -12.62 7.27 1.72
CA ILE A 12 -12.40 7.09 0.28
C ILE A 12 -13.42 7.94 -0.46
N PHE A 13 -12.92 8.80 -1.34
CA PHE A 13 -13.72 9.51 -2.32
C PHE A 13 -13.52 8.82 -3.66
N LEU A 14 -14.58 8.16 -4.15
CA LEU A 14 -14.60 7.61 -5.50
C LEU A 14 -15.30 8.63 -6.40
N GLU A 15 -14.54 9.23 -7.32
CA GLU A 15 -15.00 10.34 -8.14
C GLU A 15 -14.83 10.01 -9.62
N LYS A 16 -15.82 10.40 -10.43
CA LYS A 16 -15.76 10.33 -11.88
C LYS A 16 -15.95 11.74 -12.41
N ARG A 17 -15.02 12.22 -13.25
CA ARG A 17 -15.19 13.49 -13.95
C ARG A 17 -16.40 13.38 -14.88
N ASP A 18 -17.31 14.34 -14.78
CA ASP A 18 -18.59 14.30 -15.49
C ASP A 18 -18.40 14.49 -17.00
N ASP A 19 -18.97 13.56 -17.78
CA ASP A 19 -19.08 13.62 -19.24
C ASP A 19 -20.54 13.89 -19.68
N GLY A 20 -21.41 14.32 -18.75
CA GLY A 20 -22.82 14.64 -19.00
C GLY A 20 -23.80 13.50 -18.70
N VAL A 21 -23.37 12.45 -17.99
CA VAL A 21 -24.23 11.34 -17.56
C VAL A 21 -24.16 11.21 -16.04
N PRO A 22 -25.29 11.39 -15.31
CA PRO A 22 -25.31 11.27 -13.86
C PRO A 22 -25.16 9.80 -13.47
N PHE A 23 -23.93 9.38 -13.20
CA PHE A 23 -23.63 8.07 -12.62
C PHE A 23 -22.80 8.28 -11.36
N SER A 24 -23.37 7.97 -10.20
CA SER A 24 -22.60 7.89 -8.95
C SER A 24 -21.71 6.66 -9.05
N PRO A 25 -20.37 6.81 -8.97
CA PRO A 25 -19.51 5.65 -9.04
C PRO A 25 -19.74 4.80 -7.78
N THR A 26 -20.06 3.53 -7.99
CA THR A 26 -20.30 2.58 -6.92
C THR A 26 -19.05 1.75 -6.71
N LEU A 27 -18.62 1.62 -5.45
CA LEU A 27 -17.65 0.60 -5.10
C LEU A 27 -18.32 -0.75 -5.28
N ASP A 28 -17.76 -1.57 -6.17
CA ASP A 28 -18.26 -2.92 -6.33
C ASP A 28 -18.06 -3.68 -5.01
N ASN A 29 -19.19 -4.07 -4.43
CA ASN A 29 -19.28 -4.96 -3.28
C ASN A 29 -19.55 -6.40 -3.74
N SER A 30 -19.38 -6.69 -5.04
CA SER A 30 -19.59 -8.02 -5.59
C SER A 30 -18.87 -9.04 -4.71
N LYS A 31 -19.64 -10.05 -4.31
CA LYS A 31 -19.18 -11.22 -3.56
C LYS A 31 -18.26 -12.11 -4.39
N GLU A 32 -17.58 -11.57 -5.40
CA GLU A 32 -16.78 -12.35 -6.35
C GLU A 32 -15.59 -13.01 -5.64
N TYR A 33 -15.20 -12.47 -4.48
CA TYR A 33 -14.26 -13.09 -3.56
C TYR A 33 -14.85 -13.11 -2.15
N ASP A 34 -15.02 -14.31 -1.57
CA ASP A 34 -15.43 -14.50 -0.16
C ASP A 34 -14.46 -13.81 0.82
N SER A 35 -13.22 -13.52 0.37
CA SER A 35 -12.23 -12.76 1.12
C SER A 35 -11.59 -11.67 0.25
N ARG A 36 -11.54 -10.44 0.79
CA ARG A 36 -10.98 -9.25 0.10
C ARG A 36 -9.49 -9.33 -0.16
N ILE A 37 -8.77 -10.25 0.48
CA ILE A 37 -7.33 -10.39 0.30
C ILE A 37 -6.97 -11.10 -1.01
N ILE A 38 -7.86 -11.95 -1.52
CA ILE A 38 -7.59 -12.85 -2.65
C ILE A 38 -7.02 -12.11 -3.86
N PRO A 39 -7.58 -10.95 -4.30
CA PRO A 39 -7.06 -10.22 -5.44
C PRO A 39 -5.65 -9.65 -5.25
N PHE A 40 -5.15 -9.56 -4.02
CA PHE A 40 -3.81 -9.03 -3.71
C PHE A 40 -2.75 -10.12 -3.58
N LEU A 41 -3.16 -11.38 -3.39
CA LEU A 41 -2.24 -12.50 -3.22
C LEU A 41 -1.43 -12.78 -4.50
N GLY A 42 -0.29 -13.43 -4.31
CA GLY A 42 0.65 -13.79 -5.37
C GLY A 42 1.74 -12.74 -5.58
N LYS A 43 2.38 -12.83 -6.74
CA LYS A 43 3.57 -12.03 -7.09
C LYS A 43 3.21 -10.92 -8.06
N TRP A 44 3.73 -9.74 -7.78
CA TRP A 44 3.54 -8.50 -8.52
C TRP A 44 4.89 -7.96 -8.95
N LYS A 45 5.00 -7.50 -10.19
CA LYS A 45 6.19 -6.84 -10.70
C LYS A 45 5.79 -5.52 -11.33
N GLY A 46 6.61 -4.49 -11.15
CA GLY A 46 6.35 -3.18 -11.70
C GLY A 46 7.52 -2.23 -11.58
N ARG A 47 7.21 -0.94 -11.69
CA ARG A 47 8.18 0.15 -11.53
C ARG A 47 7.70 1.11 -10.46
N SER A 48 8.63 1.62 -9.67
CA SER A 48 8.40 2.66 -8.68
C SER A 48 9.13 3.95 -9.06
N ILE A 49 8.50 5.09 -8.75
CA ILE A 49 9.07 6.43 -8.90
C ILE A 49 8.87 7.18 -7.59
N THR A 50 9.97 7.56 -6.94
CA THR A 50 9.97 8.32 -5.70
C THR A 50 10.25 9.79 -5.98
N LYS A 51 9.34 10.67 -5.58
CA LYS A 51 9.48 12.13 -5.68
C LYS A 51 9.55 12.78 -4.32
N ARG A 52 10.38 13.83 -4.21
CA ARG A 52 10.44 14.69 -3.02
C ARG A 52 9.11 15.42 -2.85
N SER A 53 8.65 15.54 -1.62
CA SER A 53 7.51 16.41 -1.28
C SER A 53 7.78 17.87 -1.65
N GLY A 54 6.72 18.58 -2.04
CA GLY A 54 6.74 19.98 -2.43
C GLY A 54 6.48 20.19 -3.92
N VAL A 55 6.13 21.41 -4.30
CA VAL A 55 5.65 21.76 -5.65
C VAL A 55 6.65 21.42 -6.76
N TYR A 56 7.96 21.52 -6.47
CA TYR A 56 8.99 21.21 -7.45
C TYR A 56 9.00 19.72 -7.84
N GLY A 57 8.64 18.81 -6.92
CA GLY A 57 8.42 17.39 -7.24
C GLY A 57 9.64 16.67 -7.84
N ALA A 58 10.85 17.00 -7.38
CA ALA A 58 12.10 16.39 -7.84
C ALA A 58 12.02 14.86 -7.77
N THR A 59 12.36 14.18 -8.85
CA THR A 59 12.55 12.73 -8.82
C THR A 59 13.81 12.42 -8.02
N ILE A 60 13.66 11.63 -6.95
CA ILE A 60 14.75 11.20 -6.07
C ILE A 60 15.29 9.85 -6.54
N ALA A 61 14.40 8.93 -6.88
CA ALA A 61 14.76 7.57 -7.25
C ALA A 61 13.72 6.95 -8.17
N GLU A 62 14.18 6.02 -8.99
CA GLU A 62 13.37 5.10 -9.78
C GLU A 62 13.93 3.69 -9.61
N ALA A 63 13.05 2.72 -9.50
CA ALA A 63 13.43 1.34 -9.26
C ALA A 63 12.44 0.36 -9.89
N ASP A 64 12.94 -0.82 -10.24
CA ASP A 64 12.09 -1.98 -10.45
C ASP A 64 11.59 -2.50 -9.11
N SER A 65 10.32 -2.88 -9.04
CA SER A 65 9.65 -3.41 -7.85
C SER A 65 9.18 -4.83 -8.09
N VAL A 66 9.42 -5.71 -7.12
CA VAL A 66 8.81 -7.04 -7.05
C VAL A 66 8.20 -7.19 -5.66
N ALA A 67 6.90 -7.42 -5.59
CA ALA A 67 6.19 -7.66 -4.33
C ALA A 67 5.49 -9.02 -4.35
N SER A 68 5.67 -9.85 -3.34
CA SER A 68 4.88 -11.06 -3.11
C SER A 68 4.06 -10.93 -1.83
N LEU A 69 2.82 -11.40 -1.88
CA LEU A 69 1.97 -11.56 -0.71
C LEU A 69 1.37 -12.96 -0.74
N GLU A 70 1.69 -13.76 0.26
CA GLU A 70 1.24 -15.14 0.40
C GLU A 70 0.55 -15.34 1.74
N MET A 71 -0.46 -16.21 1.77
CA MET A 71 -1.22 -16.55 2.97
C MET A 71 -1.22 -18.07 3.13
N ASP A 72 -0.84 -18.55 4.31
CA ASP A 72 -0.89 -19.97 4.63
C ASP A 72 -2.33 -20.41 5.04
N GLU A 73 -2.54 -21.72 5.16
CA GLU A 73 -3.84 -22.30 5.56
C GLU A 73 -4.30 -21.90 6.97
N LYS A 74 -3.38 -21.40 7.81
CA LYS A 74 -3.64 -20.95 9.19
C LYS A 74 -3.89 -19.44 9.26
N GLY A 75 -3.83 -18.73 8.13
CA GLY A 75 -4.01 -17.29 8.03
C GLY A 75 -2.80 -16.45 8.41
N HIS A 76 -1.60 -17.05 8.48
CA HIS A 76 -0.36 -16.29 8.52
C HIS A 76 -0.05 -15.73 7.15
N LEU A 77 0.36 -14.48 7.13
CA LEU A 77 0.73 -13.75 5.93
C LEU A 77 2.23 -13.55 5.87
N ILE A 78 2.77 -13.73 4.67
CA ILE A 78 4.16 -13.44 4.34
C ILE A 78 4.14 -12.41 3.21
N GLN A 79 4.82 -11.28 3.43
CA GLN A 79 5.00 -10.25 2.43
C GLN A 79 6.50 -10.03 2.19
N ASP A 80 6.91 -10.09 0.92
CA ASP A 80 8.24 -9.70 0.50
C ASP A 80 8.14 -8.56 -0.50
N ILE A 81 8.95 -7.52 -0.33
CA ILE A 81 9.08 -6.42 -1.26
C ILE A 81 10.55 -6.24 -1.59
N ALA A 82 10.89 -6.45 -2.86
CA ALA A 82 12.20 -6.16 -3.42
C ALA A 82 12.12 -4.89 -4.28
N SER A 83 13.07 -4.00 -4.09
CA SER A 83 13.23 -2.82 -4.94
C SER A 83 14.68 -2.74 -5.40
N THR A 84 14.87 -2.71 -6.72
CA THR A 84 16.19 -2.62 -7.36
C THR A 84 16.30 -1.30 -8.11
N SER A 85 17.27 -0.47 -7.73
CA SER A 85 17.49 0.84 -8.36
C SER A 85 17.69 0.71 -9.87
N ASN A 86 17.29 1.71 -10.66
CA ASN A 86 17.40 1.68 -12.13
C ASN A 86 18.82 1.35 -12.66
N ASN A 87 19.88 1.73 -11.92
CA ASN A 87 21.26 1.41 -12.29
C ASN A 87 21.72 0.00 -11.84
N GLY A 88 20.85 -0.75 -11.17
CA GLY A 88 21.10 -2.11 -10.69
C GLY A 88 22.07 -2.21 -9.49
N GLU A 89 22.58 -1.08 -8.99
CA GLU A 89 23.62 -1.07 -7.95
C GLU A 89 23.08 -1.43 -6.56
N VAL A 90 21.84 -1.05 -6.27
CA VAL A 90 21.23 -1.24 -4.94
C VAL A 90 19.95 -2.05 -5.09
N THR A 91 19.91 -3.19 -4.41
CA THR A 91 18.67 -3.95 -4.21
C THR A 91 18.36 -4.04 -2.72
N THR A 92 17.19 -3.55 -2.34
CA THR A 92 16.67 -3.67 -0.97
C THR A 92 15.56 -4.71 -0.95
N ASN A 93 15.61 -5.61 0.04
CA ASN A 93 14.56 -6.59 0.28
C ASN A 93 13.98 -6.33 1.68
N VAL A 94 12.66 -6.28 1.77
CA VAL A 94 11.91 -6.15 3.01
C VAL A 94 11.02 -7.36 3.12
N HIS A 95 11.15 -8.09 4.23
CA HIS A 95 10.37 -9.28 4.55
C HIS A 95 9.55 -9.00 5.80
N TRP A 96 8.23 -9.19 5.72
CA TRP A 96 7.32 -9.06 6.84
C TRP A 96 6.43 -10.28 6.98
N THR A 97 6.18 -10.65 8.23
CA THR A 97 5.19 -11.64 8.64
C THR A 97 4.06 -10.95 9.38
N GLY A 98 2.87 -11.53 9.30
CA GLY A 98 1.71 -11.02 9.98
C GLY A 98 0.57 -12.02 10.06
N THR A 99 -0.54 -11.57 10.63
CA THR A 99 -1.77 -12.33 10.72
C THR A 99 -2.94 -11.51 10.18
N MET A 100 -3.96 -12.21 9.69
CA MET A 100 -5.20 -11.59 9.22
C MET A 100 -6.34 -11.91 10.18
N SER A 101 -7.08 -10.87 10.56
CA SER A 101 -8.36 -11.00 11.25
C SER A 101 -9.40 -10.17 10.49
N ASP A 102 -10.43 -10.83 9.98
CA ASP A 102 -11.42 -10.25 9.08
C ASP A 102 -10.76 -9.52 7.90
N ASN A 103 -10.91 -8.20 7.82
CA ASN A 103 -10.34 -7.36 6.75
C ASN A 103 -9.11 -6.57 7.21
N LEU A 104 -8.51 -6.92 8.36
CA LEU A 104 -7.34 -6.26 8.91
C LEU A 104 -6.15 -7.22 8.95
N ILE A 105 -5.08 -6.84 8.27
CA ILE A 105 -3.77 -7.50 8.35
C ILE A 105 -2.94 -6.73 9.37
N THR A 106 -2.36 -7.44 10.33
CA THR A 106 -1.41 -6.88 11.32
C THR A 106 -0.06 -7.57 11.17
N PHE A 107 0.97 -6.80 10.84
CA PHE A 107 2.34 -7.28 10.73
C PHE A 107 3.07 -7.17 12.06
N ASP A 108 3.98 -8.10 12.33
CA ASP A 108 4.73 -8.19 13.59
C ASP A 108 5.59 -6.92 13.85
N GLY A 109 5.93 -6.19 12.78
CA GLY A 109 6.66 -4.91 12.83
C GLY A 109 5.82 -3.69 13.26
N GLY A 110 4.53 -3.85 13.58
CA GLY A 110 3.65 -2.73 13.96
C GLY A 110 3.10 -1.94 12.76
N TYR A 111 3.11 -2.53 11.57
CA TYR A 111 2.40 -2.03 10.40
C TYR A 111 1.08 -2.79 10.25
N GLN A 112 0.07 -2.16 9.68
CA GLN A 112 -1.23 -2.78 9.44
C GLN A 112 -1.81 -2.35 8.11
N MET A 113 -2.61 -3.23 7.50
CA MET A 113 -3.31 -2.97 6.24
C MET A 113 -4.79 -3.33 6.40
N THR A 114 -5.67 -2.36 6.13
CA THR A 114 -7.12 -2.57 6.09
C THR A 114 -7.57 -2.79 4.65
N LEU A 115 -8.20 -3.93 4.39
CA LEU A 115 -8.76 -4.33 3.09
C LEU A 115 -10.14 -3.71 2.90
N LEU A 116 -10.30 -2.95 1.83
CA LEU A 116 -11.46 -2.12 1.53
C LEU A 116 -12.22 -2.68 0.31
N PRO A 117 -13.50 -2.31 0.14
CA PRO A 117 -14.25 -2.66 -1.07
C PRO A 117 -13.59 -2.15 -2.36
N GLY A 118 -14.00 -2.66 -3.51
CA GLY A 118 -13.54 -2.17 -4.82
C GLY A 118 -12.06 -2.43 -5.12
N GLY A 119 -11.46 -3.46 -4.51
CA GLY A 119 -10.06 -3.82 -4.76
C GLY A 119 -9.08 -2.79 -4.19
N MET A 120 -9.38 -2.21 -3.03
CA MET A 120 -8.51 -1.24 -2.37
C MET A 120 -7.97 -1.79 -1.05
N TYR A 121 -6.82 -1.26 -0.63
CA TYR A 121 -6.41 -1.32 0.77
C TYR A 121 -5.75 -0.01 1.17
N MET A 122 -5.72 0.24 2.48
CA MET A 122 -4.92 1.31 3.07
C MET A 122 -4.01 0.73 4.15
N GLY A 123 -2.73 1.07 4.09
CA GLY A 123 -1.69 0.66 5.02
C GLY A 123 -1.18 1.82 5.87
N CYS A 124 -0.89 1.56 7.15
CA CYS A 124 -0.32 2.53 8.08
C CYS A 124 0.33 1.81 9.28
N PRO A 125 1.18 2.50 10.06
CA PRO A 125 1.58 2.00 11.38
C PRO A 125 0.37 1.87 12.30
N SER A 126 0.36 0.88 13.18
CA SER A 126 -0.70 0.74 14.18
C SER A 126 -0.68 1.85 15.23
N ASP A 127 0.52 2.40 15.50
CA ASP A 127 0.76 3.52 16.41
C ASP A 127 1.89 4.40 15.85
N VAL A 128 1.54 5.56 15.30
CA VAL A 128 2.52 6.54 14.78
C VAL A 128 3.32 7.20 15.90
N ALA A 129 2.72 7.43 17.06
CA ALA A 129 3.43 8.03 18.18
C ALA A 129 4.58 7.13 18.65
N LYS A 130 4.41 5.81 18.56
CA LYS A 130 5.50 4.85 18.79
C LYS A 130 6.64 5.01 17.77
N SER A 131 6.34 5.16 16.48
CA SER A 131 7.37 5.41 15.46
C SER A 131 8.17 6.69 15.75
N VAL A 132 7.48 7.78 16.12
CA VAL A 132 8.12 9.05 16.50
C VAL A 132 8.96 8.91 17.78
N ALA A 133 8.42 8.27 18.81
CA ALA A 133 9.12 8.06 20.08
C ALA A 133 10.38 7.20 19.94
N GLU A 134 10.40 6.29 18.96
CA GLU A 134 11.55 5.44 18.63
C GLU A 134 12.48 6.05 17.57
N SER A 135 12.24 7.30 17.15
CA SER A 135 12.98 8.00 16.09
C SER A 135 13.05 7.20 14.79
N LYS A 136 11.93 6.61 14.39
CA LYS A 136 11.78 5.82 13.17
C LYS A 136 10.91 6.55 12.17
N SER A 137 11.38 6.61 10.93
CA SER A 137 10.54 6.97 9.79
C SER A 137 9.39 5.97 9.64
N PHE A 138 8.28 6.43 9.09
CA PHE A 138 7.12 5.59 8.81
C PHE A 138 6.49 5.97 7.47
N HIS A 139 5.51 5.20 7.03
CA HIS A 139 4.80 5.49 5.78
C HIS A 139 3.33 5.17 5.87
N LEU A 140 2.55 5.82 5.03
CA LEU A 140 1.17 5.48 4.72
C LEU A 140 1.12 4.93 3.31
N GLU A 141 0.17 4.05 3.05
CA GLU A 141 0.02 3.40 1.76
C GLU A 141 -1.44 3.37 1.35
N PHE A 142 -1.68 3.64 0.07
CA PHE A 142 -2.95 3.38 -0.58
C PHE A 142 -2.70 2.51 -1.81
N CYS A 143 -3.50 1.46 -1.99
CA CYS A 143 -3.46 0.61 -3.17
C CYS A 143 -4.84 0.49 -3.77
N TRP A 144 -4.90 0.45 -5.10
CA TRP A 144 -6.10 0.17 -5.86
C TRP A 144 -5.80 -0.77 -7.03
N LEU A 145 -6.54 -1.87 -7.12
CA LEU A 145 -6.61 -2.73 -8.30
C LEU A 145 -7.45 -2.04 -9.37
N GLU A 146 -6.81 -1.49 -10.39
CA GLU A 146 -7.52 -0.84 -11.51
C GLU A 146 -8.21 -1.86 -12.43
N ALA A 147 -7.62 -3.04 -12.56
CA ALA A 147 -8.12 -4.15 -13.36
C ALA A 147 -7.57 -5.48 -12.81
N PRO A 148 -8.16 -6.63 -13.15
CA PRO A 148 -7.58 -7.93 -12.81
C PRO A 148 -6.11 -8.02 -13.25
N GLY A 149 -5.23 -8.34 -12.29
CA GLY A 149 -3.79 -8.44 -12.52
C GLY A 149 -3.07 -7.09 -12.73
N LYS A 150 -3.71 -5.95 -12.49
CA LYS A 150 -3.07 -4.62 -12.54
C LYS A 150 -3.45 -3.79 -11.33
N ARG A 151 -2.45 -3.23 -10.66
CA ARG A 151 -2.67 -2.36 -9.50
C ARG A 151 -1.73 -1.16 -9.50
N GLN A 152 -2.19 -0.11 -8.84
CA GLN A 152 -1.38 1.05 -8.49
C GLN A 152 -1.26 1.16 -6.99
N ARG A 153 -0.09 1.59 -6.52
CA ARG A 153 0.16 1.89 -5.11
C ARG A 153 0.75 3.29 -5.00
N LEU A 154 0.34 4.00 -3.95
CA LEU A 154 0.89 5.28 -3.57
C LEU A 154 1.33 5.20 -2.12
N ILE A 155 2.62 5.39 -1.90
CA ILE A 155 3.23 5.40 -0.57
C ILE A 155 3.63 6.83 -0.23
N ARG A 156 3.23 7.29 0.96
CA ARG A 156 3.61 8.58 1.52
C ARG A 156 4.59 8.33 2.66
N THR A 157 5.83 8.80 2.53
CA THR A 157 6.87 8.58 3.53
C THR A 157 7.03 9.80 4.42
N TYR A 158 7.13 9.54 5.72
CA TYR A 158 7.31 10.52 6.78
C TYR A 158 8.65 10.32 7.45
N ASP A 159 9.29 11.41 7.85
CA ASP A 159 10.48 11.36 8.70
C ASP A 159 10.13 11.09 10.18
N ILE A 160 11.15 11.16 11.04
CA ILE A 160 11.05 10.87 12.47
C ILE A 160 10.20 11.90 13.24
N GLU A 161 9.93 13.07 12.65
CA GLU A 161 9.11 14.13 13.25
C GLU A 161 7.67 14.11 12.70
N GLY A 162 7.36 13.19 11.79
CA GLY A 162 6.05 13.10 11.14
C GLY A 162 5.87 14.11 10.01
N LEU A 163 6.95 14.66 9.46
CA LEU A 163 6.90 15.49 8.26
C LEU A 163 6.99 14.61 7.01
N ALA A 164 6.09 14.84 6.05
CA ALA A 164 6.09 14.07 4.81
C ALA A 164 7.23 14.48 3.87
N VAL A 165 8.21 13.59 3.68
CA VAL A 165 9.45 13.88 2.92
C VAL A 165 9.39 13.47 1.44
N SER A 166 8.61 12.44 1.13
CA SER A 166 8.48 11.93 -0.25
C SER A 166 7.16 11.21 -0.50
N SER A 167 6.88 10.99 -1.79
CA SER A 167 5.85 10.08 -2.27
C SER A 167 6.42 9.11 -3.29
N THR A 168 6.08 7.84 -3.17
CA THR A 168 6.47 6.79 -4.11
C THR A 168 5.22 6.27 -4.81
N TYR A 169 5.18 6.42 -6.13
CA TYR A 169 4.14 5.84 -6.97
C TYR A 169 4.65 4.51 -7.53
N LEU A 170 3.81 3.48 -7.52
CA LEU A 170 4.09 2.18 -8.12
C LEU A 170 2.97 1.80 -9.08
N SER A 171 3.36 1.29 -10.24
CA SER A 171 2.46 0.65 -11.20
C SER A 171 2.92 -0.79 -11.38
N GLU A 172 2.08 -1.75 -11.01
CA GLU A 172 2.44 -3.16 -10.92
C GLU A 172 1.44 -4.05 -11.67
N THR A 173 1.97 -5.11 -12.27
CA THR A 173 1.19 -6.19 -12.89
C THR A 173 1.44 -7.49 -12.16
N GLN A 174 0.39 -8.27 -11.95
CA GLN A 174 0.50 -9.61 -11.37
C GLN A 174 1.25 -10.51 -12.35
N VAL A 175 2.19 -11.28 -11.83
CA VAL A 175 2.91 -12.29 -12.59
C VAL A 175 2.01 -13.51 -12.67
N THR A 176 1.37 -13.70 -13.82
CA THR A 176 0.69 -14.96 -14.14
C THR A 176 1.73 -16.07 -14.25
N ARG A 177 1.46 -17.20 -13.58
CA ARG A 177 2.20 -18.45 -13.80
C ARG A 177 1.89 -19.03 -15.16
#